data_AF-A0A445AU79-F1
#
_entry.id   AF-A0A445AU79-F1
#
_cell.length_a   1.000
_cell.length_b   1.000
_cell.length_c   1.000
_cell.angle_alpha   90.00
_cell.angle_beta   90.00
_cell.angle_gamma   90.00
#
_symmetry.space_group_name_H-M   'P 1'
#
loop_
_entity.id
_entity.type
_entity.pdbx_description
1 polymer ?
#
loop_
_entity_poly.entity_id
_entity_poly.type
_entity_poly.pdbx_seq_one_letter_code
_entity_poly.pdbx_strand_id
1 'polypeptide(L)'
;MIRSGQRSIIFLINNGGYTIEVEIHDGPYNVIKNWDYTRFVEAIHNGEGKCWIAKVRTEEDLTEAIATATGAQKDSLCFIEVFAHKDDTSKELLEWGSRVAAANSRPPNPQ
;
A
#
# COMPACT_ATOMS: atom_id res chain seq x y z
N MET A 1 -16.50 -3.84 -5.28
CA MET A 1 -16.50 -2.36 -5.23
C MET A 1 -16.98 -1.74 -6.53
N ILE A 2 -16.25 -1.90 -7.65
CA ILE A 2 -16.62 -1.35 -8.98
C ILE A 2 -18.04 -1.77 -9.41
N ARG A 3 -18.34 -3.08 -9.45
CA ARG A 3 -19.68 -3.62 -9.75
C ARG A 3 -20.80 -3.03 -8.87
N SER A 4 -20.49 -2.67 -7.64
CA SER A 4 -21.45 -2.15 -6.66
C SER A 4 -21.57 -0.62 -6.68
N GLY A 5 -20.87 0.07 -7.59
CA GLY A 5 -20.88 1.52 -7.68
C GLY A 5 -20.29 2.24 -6.46
N GLN A 6 -19.42 1.57 -5.68
CA GLN A 6 -18.78 2.17 -4.53
C GLN A 6 -17.75 3.23 -4.98
N ARG A 7 -17.67 4.34 -4.23
CA ARG A 7 -16.88 5.54 -4.55
C ARG A 7 -15.66 5.69 -3.63
N SER A 8 -15.09 4.57 -3.24
CA SER A 8 -13.97 4.56 -2.29
C SER A 8 -12.69 5.08 -2.95
N ILE A 9 -11.87 5.76 -2.16
CA ILE A 9 -10.50 6.12 -2.52
C ILE A 9 -9.57 5.11 -1.84
N ILE A 10 -8.78 4.40 -2.64
CA ILE A 10 -7.84 3.38 -2.19
C ILE A 10 -6.43 3.91 -2.43
N PHE A 11 -5.63 4.01 -1.36
CA PHE A 11 -4.19 4.24 -1.46
C PHE A 11 -3.48 2.90 -1.30
N LEU A 12 -2.87 2.42 -2.39
CA LEU A 12 -1.99 1.28 -2.32
C LEU A 12 -0.56 1.80 -2.14
N ILE A 13 0.03 1.53 -0.98
CA ILE A 13 1.45 1.84 -0.73
C ILE A 13 2.29 0.75 -1.38
N ASN A 14 2.88 1.07 -2.53
CA ASN A 14 3.83 0.21 -3.23
C ASN A 14 5.26 0.52 -2.76
N ASN A 15 5.67 -0.16 -1.70
CA ASN A 15 7.03 -0.12 -1.15
C ASN A 15 7.86 -1.37 -1.50
N GLY A 16 7.35 -2.24 -2.38
CA GLY A 16 8.09 -3.35 -2.98
C GLY A 16 8.28 -4.60 -2.12
N GLY A 17 7.63 -4.72 -0.95
CA GLY A 17 7.81 -5.87 -0.07
C GLY A 17 6.99 -5.82 1.21
N TYR A 18 7.35 -6.69 2.15
CA TYR A 18 6.76 -6.71 3.50
C TYR A 18 7.58 -5.86 4.48
N THR A 19 7.53 -4.53 4.35
CA THR A 19 8.30 -3.62 5.22
C THR A 19 8.08 -3.88 6.71
N ILE A 20 6.86 -4.20 7.16
CA ILE A 20 6.60 -4.55 8.58
C ILE A 20 7.41 -5.76 9.05
N GLU A 21 7.54 -6.79 8.22
CA GLU A 21 8.32 -7.98 8.57
C GLU A 21 9.82 -7.71 8.46
N VAL A 22 10.27 -6.86 7.54
CA VAL A 22 11.67 -6.40 7.49
C VAL A 22 12.10 -5.79 8.82
N GLU A 23 11.24 -4.97 9.44
CA GLU A 23 11.51 -4.32 10.73
C GLU A 23 11.34 -5.24 11.95
N ILE A 24 10.77 -6.45 11.79
CA ILE A 24 10.68 -7.46 12.85
C ILE A 24 11.81 -8.49 12.67
N HIS A 25 11.92 -9.07 11.48
CA HIS A 25 12.88 -10.10 11.13
C HIS A 25 13.05 -10.16 9.60
N ASP A 26 14.17 -9.62 9.12
CA ASP A 26 14.43 -9.55 7.68
C ASP A 26 14.79 -10.90 7.06
N GLY A 27 14.52 -11.06 5.77
CA GLY A 27 14.88 -12.24 4.99
C GLY A 27 14.28 -12.27 3.59
N PRO A 28 14.73 -13.23 2.74
CA PRO A 28 14.35 -13.28 1.32
C PRO A 28 12.85 -13.52 1.09
N TYR A 29 12.13 -14.03 2.09
CA TYR A 29 10.67 -14.23 2.05
C TYR A 29 9.88 -12.91 2.14
N ASN A 30 10.53 -11.78 2.45
CA ASN A 30 9.90 -10.45 2.45
C ASN A 30 9.88 -9.79 1.07
N VAL A 31 10.59 -10.36 0.09
CA VAL A 31 10.66 -9.84 -1.28
C VAL A 31 9.52 -10.43 -2.11
N ILE A 32 8.64 -9.56 -2.59
CA ILE A 32 7.49 -9.96 -3.40
C ILE A 32 7.71 -9.57 -4.87
N LYS A 33 7.07 -10.32 -5.78
CA LYS A 33 7.02 -9.92 -7.18
C LYS A 33 6.16 -8.67 -7.30
N ASN A 34 6.76 -7.53 -7.67
CA ASN A 34 5.99 -6.32 -7.94
C ASN A 34 5.06 -6.49 -9.15
N TRP A 35 3.82 -6.01 -9.04
CA TRP A 35 2.81 -6.03 -10.10
C TRP A 35 2.64 -4.64 -10.70
N ASP A 36 1.94 -4.57 -11.83
CA ASP A 36 1.34 -3.32 -12.28
C ASP A 36 -0.08 -3.24 -11.70
N TYR A 37 -0.19 -2.69 -10.50
CA TYR A 37 -1.44 -2.71 -9.74
C TYR A 37 -2.55 -1.89 -10.39
N THR A 38 -2.21 -0.75 -11.00
CA THR A 38 -3.20 0.03 -11.75
C THR A 38 -3.73 -0.75 -12.96
N ARG A 39 -2.86 -1.44 -13.71
CA ARG A 39 -3.31 -2.30 -14.84
C ARG A 39 -4.18 -3.47 -14.38
N PHE A 40 -3.90 -4.03 -13.21
CA PHE A 40 -4.77 -5.05 -12.63
C PHE A 40 -6.18 -4.49 -12.35
N VAL A 41 -6.26 -3.27 -11.81
CA VAL A 41 -7.55 -2.60 -11.57
C VAL A 41 -8.26 -2.24 -12.88
N GLU A 42 -7.54 -1.79 -13.91
CA GLU A 42 -8.09 -1.58 -15.26
C GLU A 42 -8.69 -2.88 -15.84
N ALA A 43 -7.99 -4.01 -15.68
CA ALA A 43 -8.47 -5.30 -16.14
C ALA A 43 -9.77 -5.73 -15.41
N ILE A 44 -9.90 -5.42 -14.11
CA ILE A 44 -11.13 -5.66 -13.35
C ILE A 44 -12.26 -4.71 -13.78
N HIS A 45 -11.92 -3.44 -14.05
CA HIS A 45 -12.87 -2.44 -14.56
C HIS A 45 -13.49 -2.88 -15.88
N ASN A 46 -12.69 -3.46 -16.79
CA ASN A 46 -13.17 -4.06 -18.04
C ASN A 46 -14.09 -3.13 -18.86
N GLY A 47 -13.86 -1.81 -18.79
CA GLY A 47 -14.68 -0.81 -19.47
C GLY A 47 -16.06 -0.56 -18.85
N GLU A 48 -16.41 -1.23 -17.74
CA GLU A 48 -17.73 -1.15 -17.09
C GLU A 48 -17.66 -0.52 -15.69
N GLY A 49 -18.57 0.41 -15.42
CA GLY A 49 -18.63 1.15 -14.17
C GLY A 49 -17.65 2.34 -14.15
N LYS A 50 -17.53 2.98 -12.97
CA LYS A 50 -16.73 4.19 -12.79
C LYS A 50 -15.49 3.88 -11.96
N CYS A 51 -14.34 3.91 -12.61
CA CYS A 51 -13.04 3.69 -11.99
C CYS A 51 -12.06 4.73 -12.52
N TRP A 52 -11.28 5.31 -11.62
CA TRP A 52 -10.17 6.17 -11.94
C TRP A 52 -8.93 5.66 -11.22
N ILE A 53 -7.78 5.70 -11.89
CA ILE A 53 -6.53 5.20 -11.36
C ILE A 53 -5.44 6.27 -11.47
N ALA A 54 -4.48 6.25 -10.56
CA ALA A 54 -3.29 7.11 -10.63
C ALA A 54 -2.06 6.39 -10.10
N LYS A 55 -0.88 6.79 -10.61
CA LYS A 55 0.43 6.44 -10.07
C LYS A 55 1.05 7.72 -9.51
N VAL A 56 1.52 7.66 -8.28
CA VAL A 56 2.02 8.80 -7.51
C VAL A 56 3.46 8.55 -7.11
N ARG A 57 4.38 9.42 -7.52
CA ARG A 57 5.82 9.32 -7.21
C ARG A 57 6.35 10.52 -6.44
N THR A 58 5.62 11.63 -6.44
CA THR A 58 5.98 12.83 -5.69
C THR A 58 4.83 13.33 -4.82
N GLU A 59 5.12 14.29 -3.95
CA GLU A 59 4.12 14.98 -3.13
C GLU A 59 3.10 15.72 -4.01
N GLU A 60 3.57 16.34 -5.09
CA GLU A 60 2.72 17.07 -6.04
C GLU A 60 1.75 16.10 -6.73
N ASP A 61 2.22 14.94 -7.19
CA ASP A 61 1.37 13.89 -7.77
C ASP A 61 0.28 13.47 -6.78
N LEU A 62 0.65 13.31 -5.50
CA LEU A 62 -0.29 12.88 -4.45
C LEU A 62 -1.36 13.94 -4.21
N THR A 63 -0.95 15.20 -4.13
CA THR A 63 -1.85 16.34 -3.94
C THR A 63 -2.84 16.46 -5.10
N GLU A 64 -2.36 16.34 -6.35
CA GLU A 64 -3.21 16.35 -7.54
C GLU A 64 -4.16 15.14 -7.58
N ALA A 65 -3.66 13.95 -7.20
CA ALA A 65 -4.47 12.74 -7.18
C ALA A 65 -5.61 12.82 -6.15
N ILE A 66 -5.34 13.37 -4.96
CA ILE A 66 -6.35 13.60 -3.92
C ILE A 66 -7.38 14.63 -4.39
N ALA A 67 -6.93 15.75 -4.98
CA ALA A 67 -7.83 16.78 -5.52
C ALA A 67 -8.74 16.22 -6.63
N THR A 68 -8.17 15.40 -7.52
CA THR A 68 -8.92 14.73 -8.59
C THR A 68 -9.93 13.72 -8.04
N ALA A 69 -9.51 12.87 -7.10
CA ALA A 69 -10.35 11.85 -6.49
C ALA A 69 -11.53 12.44 -5.69
N THR A 70 -11.31 13.57 -5.02
CA THR A 70 -12.35 14.27 -4.24
C THR A 70 -13.17 15.27 -5.05
N GLY A 71 -12.68 15.66 -6.22
CA GLY A 71 -13.30 16.59 -7.16
C GLY A 71 -13.92 15.88 -8.37
N ALA A 72 -13.20 15.90 -9.49
CA ALA A 72 -13.69 15.42 -10.79
C ALA A 72 -14.10 13.93 -10.79
N GLN A 73 -13.47 13.12 -9.93
CA GLN A 73 -13.68 11.67 -9.83
C GLN A 73 -14.43 11.24 -8.56
N LYS A 74 -15.09 12.16 -7.85
CA LYS A 74 -15.83 11.88 -6.60
C LYS A 74 -16.94 10.83 -6.70
N ASP A 75 -17.42 10.55 -7.92
CA ASP A 75 -18.46 9.57 -8.21
C ASP A 75 -17.89 8.24 -8.75
N SER A 76 -16.57 8.08 -8.75
CA SER A 76 -15.82 6.90 -9.21
C SER A 76 -15.15 6.19 -8.03
N LEU A 77 -14.87 4.90 -8.17
CA LEU A 77 -13.82 4.28 -7.37
C LEU A 77 -12.48 4.89 -7.80
N CYS A 78 -11.67 5.33 -6.85
CA CYS A 78 -10.35 5.91 -7.12
C CYS A 78 -9.27 4.99 -6.56
N PHE A 79 -8.36 4.52 -7.42
CA PHE A 79 -7.25 3.66 -7.03
C PHE A 79 -5.92 4.37 -7.26
N ILE A 80 -5.21 4.70 -6.18
CA ILE A 80 -4.00 5.51 -6.22
C ILE A 80 -2.84 4.62 -5.74
N GLU A 81 -1.95 4.26 -6.67
CA GLU A 81 -0.71 3.55 -6.37
C GLU A 81 0.37 4.57 -5.98
N VAL A 82 0.76 4.56 -4.70
CA VAL A 82 1.76 5.46 -4.12
C VAL A 82 3.08 4.73 -4.01
N PHE A 83 4.11 5.22 -4.70
CA PHE A 83 5.45 4.63 -4.63
C PHE A 83 6.19 5.18 -3.43
N ALA A 84 6.64 4.30 -2.54
CA ALA A 84 7.48 4.64 -1.39
C ALA A 84 8.75 3.79 -1.41
N HIS A 85 9.81 4.26 -0.75
CA HIS A 85 11.00 3.44 -0.55
C HIS A 85 10.71 2.32 0.46
N LYS A 86 11.35 1.15 0.32
CA LYS A 86 11.12 0.01 1.22
C LYS A 86 11.42 0.31 2.70
N ASP A 87 12.37 1.21 2.93
CA ASP A 87 12.84 1.63 4.26
C ASP A 87 12.18 2.96 4.72
N ASP A 88 11.27 3.54 3.93
CA ASP A 88 10.52 4.74 4.29
C ASP A 88 9.28 4.34 5.10
N THR A 89 9.45 4.29 6.41
CA THR A 89 8.42 3.88 7.36
C THR A 89 8.44 4.73 8.62
N SER A 90 7.35 4.65 9.40
CA SER A 90 7.18 5.39 10.64
C SER A 90 8.21 4.98 11.70
N LYS A 91 8.63 5.94 12.55
CA LYS A 91 9.54 5.66 13.68
C LYS A 91 8.91 4.72 14.70
N GLU A 92 7.59 4.79 14.82
CA GLU A 92 6.75 3.95 15.65
C GLU A 92 6.87 2.47 15.23
N LEU A 93 6.91 2.19 13.92
CA LEU A 93 7.13 0.84 13.43
C LEU A 93 8.52 0.32 13.80
N LEU A 94 9.57 1.14 13.68
CA LEU A 94 10.94 0.73 14.02
C LEU A 94 11.06 0.36 15.51
N GLU A 95 10.48 1.17 16.39
CA GLU A 95 10.48 0.91 17.84
C GLU A 95 9.66 -0.34 18.19
N TRP A 96 8.45 -0.44 17.62
CA TRP A 96 7.56 -1.56 17.88
C TRP A 96 8.10 -2.87 17.32
N GLY A 97 8.64 -2.87 16.10
CA GLY A 97 9.18 -4.05 15.41
C GLY A 97 10.31 -4.71 16.20
N SER A 98 11.26 -3.91 16.69
CA SER A 98 12.34 -4.36 17.58
C SER A 98 11.83 -5.06 18.85
N ARG A 99 10.79 -4.50 19.49
CA ARG A 99 10.21 -5.10 20.71
C ARG A 99 9.49 -6.41 20.42
N VAL A 100 8.76 -6.47 19.30
CA VAL A 100 8.07 -7.68 18.86
C VAL A 100 9.07 -8.78 18.52
N ALA A 101 10.16 -8.45 17.81
CA ALA A 101 11.22 -9.38 17.47
C ALA A 101 11.84 -10.01 18.73
N ALA A 102 12.18 -9.19 19.73
CA ALA A 102 12.74 -9.66 20.99
C ALA A 102 11.76 -10.55 21.79
N ALA A 103 10.48 -10.20 21.81
CA ALA A 103 9.46 -10.99 22.50
C ALA A 103 9.25 -12.37 21.83
N ASN A 104 9.22 -12.41 20.49
CA ASN A 104 8.99 -13.62 19.70
C ASN A 104 10.17 -14.59 19.76
N SER A 105 11.41 -14.07 19.84
CA SER A 105 12.65 -14.86 19.82
C SER A 105 13.20 -15.22 21.21
N ARG A 106 12.48 -14.87 22.29
CA ARG A 106 12.93 -15.16 23.65
C ARG A 106 13.15 -16.67 23.84
N PRO A 107 14.22 -17.09 24.55
CA PRO A 107 14.46 -18.50 24.81
C PRO A 107 13.33 -19.12 25.65
N PRO A 108 13.10 -20.44 25.54
CA PRO A 108 12.19 -21.15 26.42
C PRO A 108 12.51 -20.87 27.88
N ASN A 109 11.47 -20.73 28.72
CA ASN A 109 11.67 -20.59 30.16
C ASN A 109 12.19 -21.93 30.71
N PRO A 110 13.37 -21.97 31.36
CA PRO A 110 13.95 -23.22 31.88
C PRO A 110 13.28 -23.73 33.18
N GLN A 111 12.21 -23.08 33.65
CA GLN A 111 11.45 -23.45 34.84
C GLN A 111 10.40 -24.53 34.57
#